data_AF-A0A830CI48-F1
#
_entry.id   AF-A0A830CI48-F1
#
_cell.length_a   1.000
_cell.length_b   1.000
_cell.length_c   1.000
_cell.angle_alpha   90.00
_cell.angle_beta   90.00
_cell.angle_gamma   90.00
#
_symmetry.space_group_name_H-M   'P 1'
#
loop_
_entity.id
_entity.type
_entity.pdbx_description
1 polymer ?
#
loop_
_entity_poly.entity_id
_entity_poly.type
_entity_poly.pdbx_seq_one_letter_code
_entity_poly.pdbx_strand_id
1 'polypeptide(L)'
;DPPGPIFYDDPELSYTIDKPPVKNWDEKRREWLKQHPSFGAAGNRILLVTGSQTTPCKNPIGDYLLLKFFKNKVDYARRHGIDRFYNNVLLQPKMFSFWAKTPTVKAAMLAHPEAEWIWWVDSDAAFN
;
A
#
# COMPACT_ATOMS: atom_id res chain seq x y z
N ASP A 1 -5.28 19.84 -12.83
CA ASP A 1 -4.19 19.09 -13.47
C ASP A 1 -2.85 19.53 -12.94
N PRO A 2 -1.87 18.61 -12.79
CA PRO A 2 -0.52 18.97 -12.44
C PRO A 2 0.05 19.93 -13.49
N PRO A 3 0.86 20.92 -13.09
CA PRO A 3 1.41 21.91 -14.01
C PRO A 3 2.50 21.36 -14.95
N GLY A 4 2.96 20.12 -14.78
CA GLY A 4 4.00 19.52 -15.62
C GLY A 4 3.98 17.98 -15.62
N PRO A 5 4.88 17.35 -16.39
CA PRO A 5 4.99 15.90 -16.44
C PRO A 5 5.42 15.33 -15.09
N ILE A 6 4.93 14.13 -14.79
CA ILE A 6 5.22 13.36 -13.57
C ILE A 6 5.69 11.95 -13.94
N PHE A 7 6.26 11.23 -12.97
CA PHE A 7 6.80 9.89 -13.24
C PHE A 7 5.74 8.85 -13.66
N TYR A 8 4.45 9.14 -13.50
CA TYR A 8 3.36 8.31 -14.03
C TYR A 8 3.20 8.41 -15.55
N ASP A 9 3.77 9.44 -16.18
CA ASP A 9 3.76 9.60 -17.64
C ASP A 9 4.81 8.71 -18.33
N ASP A 10 5.67 8.04 -17.56
CA ASP A 10 6.65 7.08 -18.05
C ASP A 10 5.97 5.77 -18.48
N PRO A 11 5.93 5.43 -19.78
CA PRO A 11 5.25 4.22 -20.25
C PRO A 11 5.92 2.92 -19.76
N GLU A 12 7.16 3.00 -19.27
CA GLU A 12 7.89 1.86 -18.72
C GLU A 12 7.64 1.67 -17.22
N LEU A 13 6.90 2.57 -16.56
CA LEU A 13 6.53 2.42 -15.15
C LEU A 13 5.69 1.16 -14.94
N SER A 14 6.10 0.32 -13.99
CA SER A 14 5.33 -0.84 -13.59
C SER A 14 5.23 -0.99 -12.07
N TYR A 15 4.02 -1.31 -11.62
CA TYR A 15 3.72 -1.69 -10.25
C TYR A 15 4.18 -3.11 -9.91
N THR A 16 4.43 -3.95 -10.92
CA THR A 16 4.77 -5.36 -10.73
C THR A 16 6.23 -5.53 -10.29
N ILE A 17 6.49 -6.47 -9.40
CA ILE A 17 7.82 -6.64 -8.77
C ILE A 17 8.89 -7.23 -9.70
N ASP A 18 8.48 -7.93 -10.76
CA ASP A 18 9.32 -8.62 -11.73
C ASP A 18 9.90 -7.70 -12.82
N LYS A 19 9.36 -6.48 -12.94
CA LYS A 19 9.89 -5.46 -13.84
C LYS A 19 11.11 -4.77 -13.22
N PRO A 20 11.97 -4.14 -14.06
CA PRO A 20 13.14 -3.42 -13.59
C PRO A 20 12.82 -2.44 -12.45
N PRO A 21 13.75 -2.23 -11.50
CA PRO A 21 13.54 -1.32 -10.39
C PRO A 21 13.33 0.11 -10.90
N VAL A 22 12.44 0.85 -10.23
CA VAL A 22 12.27 2.28 -10.50
C VAL A 22 13.55 3.00 -10.06
N LYS A 23 14.26 3.58 -11.02
CA LYS A 23 15.47 4.37 -10.75
C LYS A 23 15.09 5.77 -10.27
N ASN A 24 15.98 6.37 -9.47
CA ASN A 24 15.87 7.74 -8.96
C ASN A 24 14.53 8.02 -8.26
N TRP A 25 14.03 7.05 -7.49
CA TRP A 25 12.73 7.14 -6.82
C TRP A 25 12.59 8.40 -5.96
N ASP A 26 13.61 8.73 -5.16
CA ASP A 26 13.57 9.89 -4.25
C ASP A 26 13.43 11.22 -5.00
N GLU A 27 14.05 11.34 -6.17
CA GLU A 27 13.93 12.51 -7.04
C GLU A 27 12.53 12.57 -7.66
N LYS A 28 12.08 11.46 -8.26
CA LYS A 28 10.74 11.34 -8.85
C LYS A 28 9.63 11.69 -7.85
N ARG A 29 9.72 11.15 -6.62
CA ARG A 29 8.78 11.43 -5.53
C ARG A 29 8.82 12.90 -5.10
N ARG A 30 10.01 13.49 -4.98
CA ARG A 30 10.18 14.90 -4.58
C ARG A 30 9.56 15.85 -5.60
N GLU A 31 9.78 15.61 -6.89
CA GLU A 31 9.15 16.42 -7.95
C GLU A 31 7.63 16.24 -7.98
N TRP A 32 7.13 15.02 -7.76
CA TRP A 32 5.69 14.79 -7.62
C TRP A 32 5.10 15.59 -6.45
N LEU A 33 5.74 15.58 -5.27
CA LEU A 33 5.28 16.32 -4.09
C LEU A 33 5.28 17.85 -4.28
N LYS A 34 6.25 18.40 -5.00
CA LYS A 34 6.28 19.83 -5.34
C LYS A 34 5.07 20.26 -6.18
N GLN A 35 4.64 19.38 -7.10
CA GLN A 35 3.47 19.61 -7.94
C GLN A 35 2.14 19.36 -7.22
N HIS A 36 2.17 18.70 -6.05
CA HIS A 36 0.99 18.34 -5.27
C HIS A 36 1.08 18.87 -3.81
N PRO A 37 1.03 20.19 -3.60
CA PRO A 37 1.27 20.81 -2.29
C PRO A 37 0.25 20.44 -1.21
N SER A 38 -0.97 20.06 -1.58
CA SER A 38 -1.98 19.49 -0.66
C SER A 38 -1.47 18.22 0.04
N PHE A 39 -0.57 17.49 -0.62
CA PHE A 39 0.09 16.33 -0.06
C PHE A 39 1.43 16.69 0.62
N GLY A 40 2.12 17.75 0.22
CA GLY A 40 3.41 18.13 0.81
C GLY A 40 3.39 18.59 2.28
N ALA A 41 2.28 19.13 2.78
CA ALA A 41 2.23 19.74 4.12
C ALA A 41 2.19 18.73 5.29
N ALA A 42 1.87 17.46 5.03
CA ALA A 42 1.71 16.42 6.06
C ALA A 42 2.91 15.45 6.01
N GLY A 43 4.10 15.93 6.36
CA GLY A 43 5.38 15.23 6.17
C GLY A 43 5.55 13.85 6.83
N ASN A 44 4.54 13.32 7.52
CA ASN A 44 4.58 12.03 8.20
C ASN A 44 3.34 11.15 7.89
N ARG A 45 2.77 11.24 6.67
CA ARG A 45 1.63 10.37 6.31
C ARG A 45 2.02 8.90 6.36
N ILE A 46 1.18 8.11 7.03
CA ILE A 46 1.32 6.66 7.14
C ILE A 46 0.22 6.02 6.30
N LEU A 47 0.60 5.07 5.45
CA LEU A 47 -0.32 4.16 4.79
C LEU A 47 -0.23 2.79 5.47
N LEU A 48 -1.26 2.42 6.23
CA LEU A 48 -1.42 1.07 6.76
C LEU A 48 -1.82 0.13 5.63
N VAL A 49 -0.98 -0.86 5.37
CA VAL A 49 -1.21 -1.90 4.37
C VAL A 49 -1.47 -3.21 5.10
N THR A 50 -2.59 -3.85 4.79
CA THR A 50 -2.91 -5.20 5.27
C THR A 50 -3.52 -6.00 4.13
N GLY A 51 -3.69 -7.30 4.31
CA GLY A 51 -4.30 -8.11 3.26
C GLY A 51 -4.55 -9.56 3.64
N SER A 52 -5.34 -10.22 2.82
CA SER A 52 -5.65 -11.65 2.91
C SER A 52 -5.54 -12.30 1.54
N GLN A 53 -5.70 -13.62 1.50
CA GLN A 53 -5.83 -14.35 0.26
C GLN A 53 -7.07 -13.91 -0.56
N THR A 54 -7.06 -14.23 -1.86
CA THR A 54 -8.13 -13.92 -2.82
C THR A 54 -9.38 -14.80 -2.66
N THR A 55 -9.25 -15.95 -2.01
CA THR A 55 -10.30 -16.97 -1.91
C THR A 55 -10.80 -17.13 -0.47
N PRO A 56 -12.00 -17.68 -0.26
CA PRO A 56 -12.52 -17.94 1.08
C PRO A 56 -11.54 -18.76 1.93
N CYS A 57 -11.52 -18.50 3.24
CA CYS A 57 -10.72 -19.29 4.16
C CYS A 57 -11.11 -20.77 4.10
N LYS A 58 -10.12 -21.67 4.18
CA LYS A 58 -10.40 -23.11 4.31
C LYS A 58 -11.19 -23.44 5.57
N ASN A 59 -10.92 -22.71 6.66
CA ASN A 59 -11.70 -22.78 7.89
C ASN A 59 -12.83 -21.74 7.83
N PRO A 60 -14.11 -22.13 7.97
CA PRO A 60 -15.25 -21.21 7.90
C PRO A 60 -15.20 -20.03 8.88
N ILE A 61 -14.53 -20.19 10.03
CA ILE A 61 -14.38 -19.12 11.03
C ILE A 61 -13.37 -18.05 10.56
N GLY A 62 -12.47 -18.41 9.64
CA GLY A 62 -11.38 -17.55 9.18
C GLY A 62 -11.86 -16.21 8.62
N ASP A 63 -12.86 -16.23 7.73
CA ASP A 63 -13.37 -14.99 7.11
C ASP A 63 -14.06 -14.08 8.14
N TYR A 64 -14.70 -14.65 9.16
CA TYR A 64 -15.26 -13.88 10.28
C TYR A 64 -14.16 -13.22 11.12
N LEU A 65 -13.04 -13.92 11.35
CA LEU A 65 -11.89 -13.33 12.04
C LEU A 65 -11.23 -12.24 11.19
N LEU A 66 -11.03 -12.45 9.89
CA LEU A 66 -10.50 -11.44 8.97
C LEU A 66 -11.35 -10.16 9.01
N LEU A 67 -12.68 -10.28 9.02
CA LEU A 67 -13.58 -9.15 9.15
C LEU A 67 -13.38 -8.39 10.47
N LYS A 68 -13.28 -9.11 11.59
CA LYS A 68 -13.05 -8.49 12.92
C LYS A 68 -11.72 -7.76 12.99
N PHE A 69 -10.64 -8.41 12.53
CA PHE A 69 -9.30 -7.80 12.53
C PHE A 69 -9.21 -6.61 11.57
N PHE A 70 -9.87 -6.68 10.41
CA PHE A 70 -9.94 -5.53 9.52
C PHE A 70 -10.68 -4.36 10.17
N LYS A 71 -11.84 -4.61 10.80
CA LYS A 71 -12.57 -3.55 11.52
C LYS A 71 -11.73 -2.92 12.64
N ASN A 72 -11.00 -3.72 13.41
CA ASN A 72 -10.07 -3.22 14.42
C ASN A 72 -9.03 -2.24 13.81
N LYS A 73 -8.41 -2.60 12.68
CA LYS A 73 -7.45 -1.74 11.97
C LYS A 73 -8.11 -0.49 11.41
N VAL A 74 -9.32 -0.57 10.86
CA VAL A 74 -10.08 0.59 10.37
C VAL A 74 -10.37 1.57 11.50
N ASP A 75 -10.82 1.08 12.66
CA ASP A 75 -11.13 1.92 13.81
C ASP A 75 -9.88 2.56 14.45
N TYR A 76 -8.77 1.83 14.48
CA TYR A 76 -7.47 2.40 14.88
C TYR A 76 -7.03 3.49 13.90
N ALA A 77 -6.96 3.16 12.61
CA ALA A 77 -6.49 4.08 11.58
C ALA A 77 -7.34 5.36 11.51
N ARG A 78 -8.67 5.26 11.68
CA ARG A 78 -9.57 6.42 11.76
C ARG A 78 -9.24 7.34 12.95
N ARG A 79 -8.98 6.77 14.13
CA ARG A 79 -8.64 7.55 15.34
C ARG A 79 -7.31 8.28 15.22
N HIS A 80 -6.37 7.73 14.45
CA HIS A 80 -5.01 8.24 14.30
C HIS A 80 -4.75 8.98 12.98
N GLY A 81 -5.76 9.16 12.12
CA GLY A 81 -5.60 9.83 10.83
C GLY A 81 -4.67 9.09 9.86
N ILE A 82 -4.63 7.76 9.94
CA ILE A 82 -3.77 6.88 9.12
C ILE A 82 -4.56 6.40 7.90
N ASP A 83 -3.98 6.48 6.72
CA ASP A 83 -4.59 5.95 5.48
C ASP A 83 -4.52 4.42 5.44
N ARG A 84 -5.41 3.79 4.69
CA ARG A 84 -5.58 2.33 4.73
C ARG A 84 -5.64 1.76 3.32
N PHE A 85 -4.93 0.66 3.11
CA PHE A 85 -4.99 -0.15 1.90
C PHE A 85 -5.15 -1.63 2.28
N TYR A 86 -6.21 -2.26 1.78
CA TYR A 86 -6.47 -3.69 1.98
C TYR A 86 -6.27 -4.42 0.67
N ASN A 87 -5.25 -5.28 0.59
CA ASN A 87 -5.02 -6.11 -0.58
C ASN A 87 -5.65 -7.48 -0.42
N ASN A 88 -6.47 -7.88 -1.39
CA ASN A 88 -7.02 -9.23 -1.52
C ASN A 88 -6.65 -9.87 -2.86
N VAL A 89 -5.59 -9.39 -3.52
CA VAL A 89 -5.13 -9.85 -4.85
C VAL A 89 -3.71 -10.38 -4.78
N LEU A 90 -3.45 -11.50 -5.46
CA LEU A 90 -2.09 -12.02 -5.64
C LEU A 90 -1.42 -11.33 -6.83
N LEU A 91 -0.61 -10.31 -6.57
CA LEU A 91 0.05 -9.49 -7.59
C LEU A 91 1.21 -10.20 -8.32
N GLN A 92 1.78 -11.25 -7.73
CA GLN A 92 2.86 -12.04 -8.33
C GLN A 92 2.66 -13.52 -7.99
N PRO A 93 2.25 -14.37 -8.96
CA PRO A 93 1.97 -15.79 -8.73
C PRO A 93 3.10 -16.58 -8.07
N LYS A 94 4.37 -16.20 -8.32
CA LYS A 94 5.54 -16.85 -7.70
C LYS A 94 5.78 -16.46 -6.23
N MET A 95 5.12 -15.41 -5.75
CA MET A 95 5.29 -14.86 -4.40
C MET A 95 3.97 -14.95 -3.62
N PHE A 96 3.51 -16.18 -3.40
CA PHE A 96 2.28 -16.46 -2.65
C PHE A 96 2.54 -16.55 -1.14
N SER A 97 1.45 -16.64 -0.37
CA SER A 97 1.51 -16.71 1.11
C SER A 97 2.25 -15.51 1.70
N PHE A 98 3.17 -15.72 2.64
CA PHE A 98 3.94 -14.69 3.34
C PHE A 98 4.73 -13.77 2.40
N TRP A 99 5.07 -14.20 1.19
CA TRP A 99 5.80 -13.40 0.20
C TRP A 99 4.91 -12.41 -0.57
N ALA A 100 3.58 -12.56 -0.50
CA ALA A 100 2.64 -11.69 -1.22
C ALA A 100 2.69 -10.23 -0.74
N LYS A 101 3.25 -9.98 0.46
CA LYS A 101 3.47 -8.64 0.98
C LYS A 101 4.47 -7.82 0.17
N THR A 102 5.53 -8.43 -0.36
CA THR A 102 6.57 -7.66 -1.06
C THR A 102 6.06 -7.00 -2.35
N PRO A 103 5.35 -7.70 -3.25
CA PRO A 103 4.70 -7.06 -4.39
C PRO A 103 3.67 -6.01 -3.98
N THR A 104 2.91 -6.27 -2.91
CA THR A 104 1.88 -5.37 -2.39
C THR A 104 2.49 -4.06 -1.89
N VAL A 105 3.57 -4.13 -1.11
CA VAL A 105 4.28 -2.97 -0.60
C VAL A 105 4.90 -2.16 -1.75
N LYS A 106 5.53 -2.80 -2.74
CA LYS A 106 6.05 -2.10 -3.94
C LYS A 106 4.93 -1.33 -4.64
N ALA A 107 3.81 -1.98 -4.90
CA ALA A 107 2.67 -1.35 -5.58
C ALA A 107 2.11 -0.18 -4.75
N ALA A 108 1.98 -0.34 -3.43
CA ALA A 108 1.53 0.71 -2.53
C ALA A 108 2.47 1.91 -2.51
N MET A 109 3.80 1.70 -2.47
CA MET A 109 4.79 2.78 -2.54
C MET A 109 4.66 3.60 -3.83
N LEU A 110 4.46 2.93 -4.96
CA LEU A 110 4.33 3.59 -6.26
C LEU A 110 2.98 4.29 -6.44
N ALA A 111 1.90 3.74 -5.88
CA ALA A 111 0.56 4.32 -5.95
C ALA A 111 0.35 5.49 -4.98
N HIS A 112 1.13 5.53 -3.88
CA HIS A 112 1.00 6.51 -2.81
C HIS A 112 2.32 7.25 -2.53
N PRO A 113 2.84 8.04 -3.48
CA PRO A 113 4.06 8.83 -3.29
C PRO A 113 3.91 9.88 -2.19
N GLU A 114 2.69 10.23 -1.78
CA GLU A 114 2.40 11.09 -0.63
C GLU A 114 2.67 10.43 0.73
N ALA A 115 2.72 9.10 0.80
CA ALA A 115 3.00 8.39 2.04
C ALA A 115 4.51 8.47 2.33
N GLU A 116 4.85 8.76 3.59
CA GLU A 116 6.24 8.70 4.07
C GLU A 116 6.55 7.30 4.59
N TRP A 117 5.57 6.67 5.25
CA TRP A 117 5.71 5.34 5.82
C TRP A 117 4.65 4.38 5.26
N ILE A 118 5.12 3.25 4.73
CA ILE A 118 4.27 2.10 4.47
C ILE A 118 4.34 1.18 5.68
N TRP A 119 3.22 1.02 6.37
CA TRP A 119 3.13 0.16 7.54
C TRP A 119 2.38 -1.12 7.20
N TRP A 120 3.13 -2.18 6.89
CA TRP A 120 2.54 -3.51 6.73
C TRP A 120 2.07 -4.06 8.08
N VAL A 121 0.82 -4.51 8.14
CA VAL A 121 0.22 -5.15 9.31
C VAL A 121 -0.46 -6.44 8.87
N ASP A 122 -0.03 -7.58 9.41
CA ASP A 122 -0.61 -8.89 9.06
C ASP A 122 -2.11 -8.95 9.40
N SER A 123 -2.85 -9.78 8.67
CA SER A 123 -4.30 -9.87 8.80
C SER A 123 -4.76 -10.40 10.17
N ASP A 124 -3.92 -11.19 10.85
CA ASP A 124 -4.14 -11.76 12.18
C ASP A 124 -3.62 -10.88 13.34
N ALA A 125 -2.97 -9.75 13.05
CA ALA A 125 -2.59 -8.77 14.06
C ALA A 125 -3.76 -7.84 14.44
N ALA A 126 -3.84 -7.45 15.71
CA ALA A 126 -4.79 -6.46 16.22
C ALA A 126 -4.09 -5.35 17.01
N PHE A 127 -4.72 -4.18 17.01
CA PHE A 127 -4.39 -3.08 17.91
C PHE A 127 -5.21 -3.20 19.20
N ASN A 128 -4.53 -3.00 20.33
CA ASN A 128 -5.12 -2.97 21.67
C ASN A 128 -5.67 -1.58 22.01
#